data_AF-A0A061G4E8-F1
#
_entry.id   AF-A0A061G4E8-F1
#
_cell.length_a   1.000
_cell.length_b   1.000
_cell.length_c   1.000
_cell.angle_alpha   90.00
_cell.angle_beta   90.00
_cell.angle_gamma   90.00
#
_symmetry.space_group_name_H-M   'P 1'
#
loop_
_entity.id
_entity.type
_entity.pdbx_description
1 polymer ?
#
loop_
_entity_poly.entity_id
_entity_poly.type
_entity_poly.pdbx_seq_one_letter_code
_entity_poly.pdbx_strand_id
1 'polypeptide(L)' 'MTPKLEGEKGETFKKHIEGATKFLLSKLKDLQFFVGESMHDDGCLMFAYSKDGAVDPTFLYFAYALKEV' A
#
# COMPACT_ATOMS: atom_id res chain seq x y z
N MET A 1 -19.04 0.91 4.23
CA MET A 1 -17.87 1.72 3.83
C MET A 1 -18.26 2.60 2.66
N THR A 2 -18.25 3.92 2.83
CA THR A 2 -18.43 4.86 1.72
C THR A 2 -17.11 4.96 0.94
N PRO A 3 -17.11 4.92 -0.40
CA PRO A 3 -15.89 5.12 -1.18
C PRO A 3 -15.23 6.46 -0.84
N LYS A 4 -13.94 6.44 -0.51
CA LYS A 4 -13.15 7.67 -0.27
C LYS A 4 -12.60 8.31 -1.56
N LEU A 5 -12.67 7.59 -2.68
CA LEU A 5 -12.23 8.04 -4.01
C LEU A 5 -13.43 8.07 -4.97
N GLU A 6 -13.56 9.17 -5.70
CA GLU A 6 -14.59 9.38 -6.72
C GLU A 6 -13.97 9.85 -8.04
N GLY A 7 -14.75 9.78 -9.12
CA GLY A 7 -14.34 10.20 -10.46
C GLY A 7 -13.08 9.48 -10.97
N GLU A 8 -12.25 10.22 -11.71
CA GLU A 8 -11.05 9.72 -12.39
C GLU A 8 -10.04 9.04 -11.44
N LYS A 9 -9.92 9.53 -10.19
CA LYS A 9 -9.04 8.92 -9.19
C LYS A 9 -9.53 7.53 -8.78
N GLY A 10 -10.84 7.37 -8.63
CA GLY A 10 -11.45 6.08 -8.33
C GLY A 10 -11.27 5.08 -9.47
N GLU A 11 -11.43 5.52 -10.71
CA GLU A 11 -11.21 4.69 -11.91
C GLU A 11 -9.75 4.28 -12.07
N THR A 12 -8.82 5.22 -11.90
CA THR A 12 -7.38 4.96 -11.93
C THR A 12 -6.97 3.95 -10.86
N PHE A 13 -7.43 4.13 -9.62
CA PHE A 13 -7.15 3.17 -8.56
C PHE A 13 -7.67 1.78 -8.91
N LYS A 14 -8.94 1.65 -9.32
CA LYS A 14 -9.54 0.36 -9.70
C LYS A 14 -8.81 -0.32 -10.85
N LYS A 15 -8.35 0.43 -11.85
CA LYS A 15 -7.58 -0.08 -12.99
C LYS A 15 -6.24 -0.70 -12.58
N HIS A 16 -5.59 -0.18 -11.55
CA HIS A 16 -4.21 -0.54 -11.20
C HIS A 16 -4.08 -1.40 -9.93
N ILE A 17 -5.05 -1.35 -9.00
CA ILE A 17 -4.94 -2.01 -7.69
C ILE A 17 -4.83 -3.53 -7.78
N GLU A 18 -5.46 -4.17 -8.77
CA GLU A 18 -5.35 -5.62 -8.95
C GLU A 18 -3.90 -6.02 -9.27
N GLY A 19 -3.24 -5.32 -10.20
CA GLY A 19 -1.84 -5.56 -10.55
C GLY A 19 -0.90 -5.29 -9.39
N ALA A 20 -1.12 -4.19 -8.66
CA ALA A 20 -0.35 -3.87 -7.47
C ALA A 20 -0.50 -4.96 -6.38
N THR A 21 -1.72 -5.45 -6.15
CA THR A 21 -1.98 -6.51 -5.17
C THR A 21 -1.31 -7.82 -5.57
N LYS A 22 -1.37 -8.20 -6.86
CA LYS A 22 -0.66 -9.40 -7.36
C LYS A 22 0.85 -9.30 -7.16
N PHE A 23 1.43 -8.12 -7.42
CA PHE A 23 2.85 -7.88 -7.17
C PHE A 23 3.20 -8.06 -5.68
N LEU A 24 2.41 -7.48 -4.77
CA LEU A 24 2.63 -7.64 -3.33
C LEU A 24 2.50 -9.11 -2.89
N LEU A 25 1.48 -9.83 -3.38
CA LEU A 25 1.29 -11.26 -3.07
C LEU A 25 2.47 -12.12 -3.54
N SER A 26 3.08 -11.81 -4.68
CA SER A 26 4.27 -12.51 -5.15
C SER A 26 5.49 -12.37 -4.23
N LYS A 27 5.48 -11.36 -3.35
CA LYS A 27 6.54 -11.03 -2.39
C LYS A 27 6.11 -11.23 -0.94
N LEU A 28 4.99 -11.91 -0.69
CA LEU A 28 4.34 -11.97 0.61
C LEU A 28 5.28 -12.40 1.76
N LYS A 29 6.23 -13.29 1.49
CA LYS A 29 7.20 -13.79 2.48
C LYS A 29 8.28 -12.77 2.83
N ASP A 30 8.56 -11.84 1.93
CA ASP A 30 9.63 -10.85 2.07
C ASP A 30 9.08 -9.51 2.59
N LEU A 31 7.76 -9.37 2.65
CA LEU A 31 7.10 -8.15 3.13
C LEU A 31 6.98 -8.16 4.65
N GLN A 32 7.38 -7.03 5.24
CA GLN A 32 7.02 -6.64 6.59
C GLN A 32 5.80 -5.71 6.53
N PHE A 33 4.85 -5.91 7.44
CA PHE A 33 3.60 -5.16 7.50
C PHE A 33 3.60 -4.22 8.69
N PHE A 34 3.20 -2.97 8.45
CA PHE A 34 3.09 -1.94 9.46
C PHE A 34 1.73 -1.26 9.38
N VAL A 35 1.28 -0.78 10.53
CA VAL A 35 0.11 0.09 10.68
C VAL A 35 0.57 1.44 11.24
N GLY A 36 -0.25 2.48 11.05
CA GLY A 36 0.00 3.77 11.69
C GLY A 36 -0.09 3.68 13.22
N GLU A 37 0.43 4.70 13.92
CA GLU A 37 0.50 4.74 15.38
C GLU A 37 -0.84 4.49 16.08
N SER A 38 -1.96 4.89 15.47
CA SER A 38 -3.30 4.69 16.03
C SER A 38 -3.76 3.22 16.04
N MET A 39 -3.11 2.34 15.27
CA MET A 39 -3.48 0.92 15.12
C MET A 39 -4.95 0.68 14.73
N HIS A 40 -5.60 1.65 14.08
CA HIS A 40 -6.98 1.47 13.62
C HIS A 40 -7.08 0.33 12.59
N ASP A 41 -8.05 -0.55 12.78
CA ASP A 41 -8.33 -1.70 11.92
C ASP A 41 -8.91 -1.32 10.56
N ASP A 42 -9.47 -0.12 10.44
CA ASP A 42 -9.93 0.48 9.18
C ASP A 42 -8.87 1.36 8.47
N GLY A 43 -7.65 1.37 9.01
CA GLY A 43 -6.48 2.07 8.47
C GLY A 43 -5.83 1.36 7.27
N CYS A 44 -4.85 2.03 6.67
CA CYS A 44 -4.07 1.45 5.57
C CYS A 44 -2.81 0.75 6.09
N LEU A 45 -2.39 -0.31 5.40
CA LEU A 45 -1.12 -0.99 5.64
C LEU A 45 0.02 -0.30 4.91
N MET A 46 1.16 -0.21 5.57
CA MET A 46 2.44 0.14 4.98
C MET A 46 3.26 -1.14 4.83
N PHE A 47 3.92 -1.30 3.69
CA PHE A 47 4.75 -2.47 3.42
C PHE A 47 6.21 -2.06 3.40
N ALA A 48 7.09 -2.87 3.98
CA ALA A 48 8.52 -2.74 3.79
C ALA A 48 9.07 -4.03 3.19
N TYR A 49 9.98 -3.92 2.24
CA TYR A 49 10.79 -5.05 1.80
C TYR A 49 12.19 -4.57 1.43
N SER A 50 13.19 -5.39 1.71
CA SER A 50 14.55 -5.16 1.23
C SER A 50 14.68 -5.80 -0.15
N LYS A 51 15.17 -5.03 -1.12
CA LYS A 51 15.55 -5.60 -2.42
C LYS A 51 16.77 -6.51 -2.24
N ASP A 52 16.95 -7.47 -3.13
CA ASP A 52 18.10 -8.38 -3.06
C ASP A 52 19.42 -7.59 -3.01
N GLY A 53 20.20 -7.83 -1.96
CA GLY A 53 21.47 -7.14 -1.70
C GLY A 53 21.35 -5.73 -1.10
N ALA A 54 20.14 -5.23 -0.85
CA ALA A 54 19.93 -3.97 -0.14
C ALA A 54 19.95 -4.20 1.39
N VAL A 55 20.72 -3.37 2.09
CA VAL A 55 20.72 -3.31 3.55
C VAL A 55 19.49 -2.56 4.05
N ASP A 56 19.12 -1.48 3.36
CA ASP A 56 18.01 -0.62 3.76
C ASP A 56 16.67 -1.09 3.16
N PRO A 57 15.58 -1.08 3.95
CA PRO A 57 14.26 -1.43 3.46
C PRO A 57 13.69 -0.34 2.55
N THR A 58 12.95 -0.76 1.53
CA THR A 58 12.09 0.13 0.74
C THR A 58 10.67 0.08 1.30
N PHE A 59 10.14 1.25 1.69
CA PHE A 59 8.75 1.38 2.11
C PHE A 59 7.84 1.66 0.92
N LEU A 60 6.69 0.98 0.91
CA LEU A 60 5.65 1.10 -0.10
C LEU A 60 4.36 1.55 0.57
N TYR A 61 3.72 2.53 -0.04
CA TYR A 61 2.44 3.09 0.39
C TYR A 61 1.47 3.15 -0.79
N PHE A 62 0.17 2.98 -0.51
CA PHE A 62 -0.85 3.36 -1.47
C PHE A 62 -1.00 4.88 -1.46
N ALA A 63 -0.57 5.56 -2.52
CA ALA A 63 -0.59 7.03 -2.59
C ALA A 63 -1.98 7.62 -2.31
N TYR A 64 -3.05 6.99 -2.81
CA TYR A 64 -4.43 7.42 -2.56
C TYR A 64 -4.90 7.23 -1.11
N ALA A 65 -4.15 6.51 -0.28
CA ALA A 65 -4.42 6.36 1.16
C ALA A 65 -3.66 7.40 2.01
N LEU A 66 -2.84 8.26 1.38
CA LEU A 66 -2.09 9.32 2.03
C LEU A 66 -2.63 10.70 1.63
N LYS A 67 -2.38 11.69 2.49
CA LYS A 67 -2.64 13.11 2.23
C LYS A 67 -1.35 13.88 2.46
N GLU A 68 -0.91 14.63 1.46
CA GLU A 68 0.21 15.56 1.58
C GLU A 68 -0.21 16.79 2.42
N VAL A 69 0.69 17.26 3.28
CA VAL A 69 0.50 18.38 4.22
C VAL A 69 1.68 19.32 4.20
#